data_AF-A0A355UA37-F1
#
_entry.id   AF-A0A355UA37-F1
#
_cell.length_a   1.000
_cell.length_b   1.000
_cell.length_c   1.000
_cell.angle_alpha   90.00
_cell.angle_beta   90.00
_cell.angle_gamma   90.00
#
_symmetry.space_group_name_H-M   'P 1'
#
loop_
_entity.id
_entity.type
_entity.pdbx_description
1 polymer ?
#
loop_
_entity_poly.entity_id
_entity_poly.type
_entity_poly.pdbx_seq_one_letter_code
_entity_poly.pdbx_strand_id
1 'polypeptide(L)'
;MHKTLCFNLYARKSQQDIETYPYTVIKTFEGFEIRQYESRLFTSVKLSSNDYSKVSGQGFSILAGYIFGGNATNEKIAMTSPVAMTLDDSMTMMFMVP
;
A
#
# COMPACT_ATOMS: atom_id res chain seq x y z
N MET A 1 10.87 33.17 -30.35
CA MET A 1 11.27 31.76 -30.10
C MET A 1 10.36 31.22 -29.01
N HIS A 2 9.57 30.21 -29.35
CA HIS A 2 8.57 29.58 -28.48
C HIS A 2 9.17 28.96 -27.22
N LYS A 3 8.40 28.96 -26.13
CA LYS A 3 8.02 27.73 -25.41
C LYS A 3 6.91 28.04 -24.40
N THR A 4 5.68 27.82 -24.85
CA THR A 4 4.52 27.52 -24.02
C THR A 4 4.90 26.36 -23.10
N LEU A 5 4.97 26.59 -21.78
CA LEU A 5 5.08 25.52 -20.81
C LEU A 5 3.65 25.07 -20.48
N CYS A 6 3.17 24.06 -21.20
CA CYS A 6 1.89 23.43 -20.96
C CYS A 6 1.86 22.88 -19.52
N PHE A 7 0.98 23.45 -18.68
CA PHE A 7 0.57 22.81 -17.44
C PHE A 7 -0.12 21.50 -17.81
N ASN A 8 0.55 20.36 -17.62
CA ASN A 8 -0.13 19.08 -17.70
C ASN A 8 -1.05 18.96 -16.49
N LEU A 9 -2.31 19.34 -16.69
CA LEU A 9 -3.44 18.92 -15.85
C LEU A 9 -3.61 17.40 -16.04
N TYR A 10 -2.79 16.60 -15.36
CA TYR A 10 -3.07 15.18 -15.25
C TYR A 10 -4.30 15.00 -14.37
N ALA A 11 -5.35 14.48 -15.01
CA ALA A 11 -6.68 14.27 -14.46
C ALA A 11 -6.64 13.63 -13.06
N ARG A 12 -7.12 14.36 -12.05
CA ARG A 12 -7.62 13.75 -10.81
C ARG A 12 -8.91 12.98 -11.13
N LYS A 13 -8.77 11.79 -11.70
CA LYS A 13 -9.87 10.82 -11.79
C LYS A 13 -10.07 10.24 -10.40
N SER A 14 -11.15 10.64 -9.73
CA SER A 14 -11.81 9.96 -8.61
C SER A 14 -10.91 8.95 -7.87
N GLN A 15 -9.98 9.42 -7.04
CA GLN A 15 -9.56 8.60 -5.92
C GLN A 15 -10.83 8.51 -5.07
N GLN A 16 -11.51 7.37 -5.06
CA GLN A 16 -12.33 7.06 -3.88
C GLN A 16 -11.39 7.26 -2.69
N ASP A 17 -11.82 7.95 -1.63
CA ASP A 17 -10.97 8.29 -0.48
C ASP A 17 -10.48 7.00 0.21
N ILE A 18 -9.45 6.37 -0.36
CA ILE A 18 -8.74 5.22 0.17
C ILE A 18 -7.87 5.79 1.28
N GLU A 19 -8.13 5.36 2.52
CA GLU A 19 -7.38 5.85 3.67
C GLU A 19 -5.89 5.58 3.44
N THR A 20 -5.10 6.64 3.47
CA THR A 20 -3.64 6.53 3.37
C THR A 20 -3.08 6.46 4.77
N TYR A 21 -2.10 5.59 4.99
CA TYR A 21 -1.44 5.49 6.28
C TYR A 21 -0.85 6.85 6.69
N PRO A 22 -1.39 7.53 7.73
CA PRO A 22 -0.84 8.82 8.13
C PRO A 22 0.60 8.67 8.61
N TYR A 23 1.43 9.62 8.18
CA TYR A 23 2.81 9.73 8.62
C TYR A 23 3.18 11.20 8.79
N THR A 24 4.16 11.44 9.66
CA THR A 24 4.82 12.73 9.78
C THR A 24 6.18 12.66 9.10
N VAL A 25 6.50 13.62 8.23
CA VAL A 25 7.86 13.75 7.67
C VAL A 25 8.75 14.39 8.72
N ILE A 26 9.73 13.63 9.21
CA ILE A 26 10.70 14.08 10.21
C ILE A 26 11.81 14.89 9.54
N LYS A 27 12.21 14.49 8.33
CA LYS A 27 13.28 15.17 7.57
C LYS A 27 13.20 14.85 6.09
N THR A 28 13.52 15.84 5.26
CA THR A 28 13.59 15.71 3.79
C THR A 28 15.03 15.91 3.32
N PHE A 29 15.43 15.11 2.33
CA PHE A 29 16.72 15.19 1.64
C PHE A 29 16.48 15.21 0.12
N GLU A 30 17.53 15.45 -0.66
CA GLU A 30 17.44 15.26 -2.10
C GLU A 30 17.27 13.76 -2.41
N GLY A 31 16.12 13.40 -3.01
CA GLY A 31 15.83 12.02 -3.45
C GLY A 31 15.16 11.11 -2.43
N PHE A 32 15.04 11.48 -1.15
CA PHE A 32 14.33 10.68 -0.14
C PHE A 32 13.87 11.50 1.07
N GLU A 33 13.00 10.90 1.90
CA GLU A 33 12.53 11.47 3.15
C GLU A 33 12.46 10.43 4.27
N ILE A 34 12.55 10.91 5.51
CA ILE A 34 12.37 10.11 6.72
C ILE A 34 10.94 10.33 7.21
N ARG A 35 10.13 9.27 7.20
CA ARG A 35 8.74 9.27 7.67
C ARG A 35 8.63 8.55 9.01
N GLN A 36 7.88 9.11 9.94
CA GLN A 36 7.44 8.46 11.16
C GLN A 36 5.97 8.08 11.04
N TYR A 37 5.68 6.81 11.30
CA TYR A 37 4.34 6.26 11.28
C TYR A 37 3.89 5.94 12.70
N GLU A 38 2.63 6.22 13.01
CA GLU A 38 1.99 5.89 14.29
C GLU A 38 1.64 4.40 14.37
N SER A 39 1.49 3.85 15.58
CA SER A 39 1.05 2.45 15.72
C SER A 39 -0.33 2.24 15.07
N ARG A 40 -0.45 1.21 14.23
CA ARG A 40 -1.68 0.83 13.52
C ARG A 40 -1.84 -0.68 13.46
N LEU A 41 -3.06 -1.11 13.20
CA LEU A 41 -3.37 -2.51 12.94
C LEU A 41 -3.06 -2.86 11.49
N PHE A 42 -2.43 -4.01 11.30
CA PHE A 42 -2.14 -4.57 10.00
C PHE A 42 -2.67 -5.99 9.92
N THR A 43 -3.23 -6.33 8.76
CA THR A 43 -3.37 -7.73 8.36
C THR A 43 -2.19 -8.11 7.48
N SER A 44 -1.71 -9.34 7.63
CA SER A 44 -0.50 -9.80 6.94
C SER A 44 -0.61 -11.23 6.47
N VAL A 45 0.01 -11.52 5.34
CA VAL A 45 0.15 -12.87 4.80
C VAL A 45 1.65 -13.16 4.63
N LYS A 46 2.10 -14.22 5.29
CA LYS A 46 3.44 -14.78 5.12
C LYS A 46 3.44 -15.72 3.91
N LEU A 47 4.37 -15.50 2.99
CA LEU A 47 4.49 -16.24 1.75
C LEU A 47 5.59 -17.29 1.88
N SER A 48 5.37 -18.45 1.26
CA SER A 48 6.24 -19.64 1.39
C SER A 48 7.47 -19.61 0.49
N SER A 49 7.63 -18.59 -0.35
CA SER A 49 8.71 -18.45 -1.31
C SER A 49 9.25 -17.02 -1.31
N ASN A 50 10.54 -16.88 -1.60
CA ASN A 50 11.25 -15.61 -1.65
C ASN A 50 11.36 -15.05 -3.10
N ASP A 51 10.67 -15.67 -4.07
CA ASP A 51 10.59 -15.16 -5.44
C ASP A 51 9.52 -14.09 -5.57
N TYR A 52 9.92 -12.82 -5.43
CA TYR A 52 9.04 -11.65 -5.50
C TYR A 52 8.09 -11.66 -6.70
N SER A 53 8.60 -12.03 -7.88
CA SER A 53 7.83 -12.00 -9.12
C SER A 53 6.65 -12.96 -9.11
N LYS A 54 6.81 -14.11 -8.45
CA LYS A 54 5.77 -15.14 -8.34
C LYS A 54 4.82 -14.88 -7.18
N VAL A 55 5.34 -14.39 -6.04
CA VAL A 55 4.58 -14.38 -4.79
C VAL A 55 3.83 -13.07 -4.52
N SER A 56 4.24 -11.96 -5.13
CA SER A 56 3.58 -10.65 -4.94
C SER A 56 2.12 -10.67 -5.37
N GLY A 57 1.81 -11.16 -6.58
CA GLY A 57 0.42 -11.25 -7.06
C GLY A 57 -0.45 -12.22 -6.25
N GLN A 58 0.14 -13.34 -5.83
CA GLN A 58 -0.54 -14.31 -4.97
C GLN A 58 -0.85 -13.73 -3.60
N GLY A 59 0.13 -13.09 -2.95
CA GLY A 59 -0.04 -12.45 -1.65
C GLY A 59 -1.11 -11.36 -1.67
N PHE A 60 -1.11 -10.54 -2.73
CA PHE A 60 -2.14 -9.53 -2.92
C PHE A 60 -3.52 -10.16 -3.06
N SER A 61 -3.65 -11.22 -3.85
CA SER A 61 -4.94 -11.91 -4.05
C SER A 61 -5.51 -12.49 -2.75
N ILE A 62 -4.65 -13.06 -1.90
CA ILE A 62 -5.06 -13.58 -0.58
C ILE A 62 -5.56 -12.45 0.32
N LEU A 63 -4.79 -11.35 0.44
CA LEU A 63 -5.19 -10.20 1.23
C LEU A 63 -6.47 -9.54 0.71
N ALA A 64 -6.57 -9.35 -0.61
CA ALA A 64 -7.77 -8.80 -1.24
C ALA A 64 -8.99 -9.68 -0.97
N GLY A 65 -8.86 -11.00 -1.07
CA GLY A 65 -9.92 -11.95 -0.72
C GLY A 65 -10.41 -11.73 0.72
N TYR A 66 -9.48 -11.63 1.67
CA TYR A 66 -9.82 -11.36 3.08
C TYR A 66 -10.55 -10.02 3.27
N ILE A 67 -10.04 -8.94 2.66
CA ILE A 67 -10.58 -7.57 2.78
C ILE A 67 -11.98 -7.46 2.14
N PHE A 68 -12.24 -8.20 1.06
CA PHE A 68 -13.54 -8.18 0.36
C PHE A 68 -14.58 -9.15 0.91
N GLY A 69 -14.39 -9.67 2.12
CA GLY A 69 -15.37 -10.51 2.82
C GLY A 69 -15.07 -12.01 2.79
N GLY A 70 -13.89 -12.43 2.33
CA GLY A 70 -13.38 -13.80 2.47
C GLY A 70 -12.83 -14.11 3.87
N ASN A 71 -13.37 -13.44 4.90
CA ASN A 71 -13.03 -13.62 6.31
C ASN A 71 -14.20 -14.28 7.07
N ALA A 72 -13.96 -14.72 8.31
CA ALA A 72 -14.91 -15.51 9.08
C ALA A 72 -16.26 -14.81 9.34
N THR A 73 -16.28 -13.48 9.32
CA THR A 73 -17.48 -12.66 9.58
C THR A 73 -18.15 -12.17 8.29
N ASN A 74 -17.59 -12.48 7.10
CA ASN A 74 -18.00 -11.93 5.81
C ASN A 74 -17.99 -10.38 5.77
N GLU A 75 -17.16 -9.76 6.59
CA GLU A 75 -17.08 -8.31 6.71
C GLU A 75 -16.24 -7.71 5.58
N LYS A 76 -16.70 -6.61 4.99
CA LYS A 76 -15.92 -5.86 4.01
C LYS A 76 -15.10 -4.80 4.72
N ILE A 77 -13.79 -4.92 4.64
CA ILE A 77 -12.84 -3.95 5.19
C ILE A 77 -12.54 -2.92 4.09
N ALA A 78 -12.54 -1.63 4.43
CA ALA A 78 -12.22 -0.59 3.45
C ALA A 78 -10.76 -0.69 3.00
N MET A 79 -10.52 -0.38 1.72
CA MET A 79 -9.15 -0.43 1.22
C MET A 79 -8.30 0.73 1.75
N THR A 80 -7.01 0.48 1.97
CA THR A 80 -6.00 1.47 2.39
C THR A 80 -4.79 1.44 1.45
N SER A 81 -3.97 2.49 1.52
CA SER A 81 -2.76 2.64 0.74
C SER A 81 -1.59 3.14 1.61
N PRO A 82 -0.34 2.70 1.37
CA PRO A 82 0.08 1.68 0.41
C PRO A 82 -0.06 0.24 0.97
N VAL A 83 0.00 -0.75 0.08
CA VAL A 83 0.29 -2.15 0.46
C VAL A 83 1.80 -2.28 0.64
N ALA A 84 2.24 -2.78 1.79
CA ALA A 84 3.65 -2.94 2.11
C ALA A 84 4.09 -4.39 2.01
N MET A 85 5.38 -4.62 1.72
CA MET A 85 5.97 -5.95 1.66
C MET A 85 7.35 -5.94 2.31
N THR A 86 7.61 -6.89 3.22
CA THR A 86 8.94 -7.09 3.81
C THR A 86 9.68 -8.22 3.10
N LEU A 87 10.99 -8.06 2.99
CA LEU A 87 11.91 -8.97 2.28
C LEU A 87 12.90 -9.59 3.27
N ASP A 88 12.38 -10.19 4.34
CA ASP A 88 13.17 -10.90 5.35
C ASP A 88 13.37 -12.38 4.95
N ASP A 89 13.67 -13.27 5.89
CA ASP A 89 13.78 -14.73 5.65
C ASP A 89 12.56 -15.32 4.95
N SER A 90 11.40 -14.72 5.19
CA SER A 90 10.15 -14.99 4.50
C SER A 90 9.48 -13.69 4.08
N MET A 91 9.04 -13.64 2.83
CA MET A 91 8.28 -12.51 2.31
C MET A 91 6.93 -12.35 3.01
N THR A 92 6.67 -11.16 3.56
CA THR A 92 5.40 -10.84 4.23
C THR A 92 4.74 -9.66 3.55
N MET A 93 3.50 -9.83 3.08
CA MET A 93 2.70 -8.73 2.55
C MET A 93 1.76 -8.22 3.63
N MET A 94 1.61 -6.91 3.73
CA MET A 94 0.88 -6.23 4.80
C MET A 94 -0.08 -5.18 4.26
N PHE A 95 -1.22 -5.04 4.93
CA PHE A 95 -2.24 -4.07 4.64
C PHE A 95 -2.70 -3.38 5.93
N MET A 96 -2.74 -2.03 5.93
CA MET A 96 -3.25 -1.29 7.07
C MET A 96 -4.77 -1.46 7.15
N VAL A 97 -5.28 -1.81 8.33
CA VAL A 97 -6.72 -1.79 8.56
C VAL A 97 -7.11 -0.35 8.93
N PRO A 98 -8.11 0.25 8.24
CA PRO A 98 -8.60 1.59 8.56
C PRO A 98 -9.24 1.64 9.95
#